data_AF-A0A0A7KG52-F1
#
_entry.id   AF-A0A0A7KG52-F1
#
_cell.length_a   1.000
_cell.length_b   1.000
_cell.length_c   1.000
_cell.angle_alpha   90.00
_cell.angle_beta   90.00
_cell.angle_gamma   90.00
#
_symmetry.space_group_name_H-M   'P 1'
#
loop_
_entity.id
_entity.type
_entity.pdbx_description
1 polymer ?
#
loop_
_entity_poly.entity_id
_entity_poly.type
_entity_poly.pdbx_seq_one_letter_code
_entity_poly.pdbx_strand_id
1 'polypeptide(L)'
;MNPDVDRKRALLEAWLSLHAAHRLPLHDGGALDRAVCLNRLRAGLFGVQDSVYVLVRRSEPTTPLYIGRAADPLVRWRTHLSELQRARPRSHRWAALFRDPLDLYVVPVTRMQEPPIPGFPVTAGAVESQLISLAQDAAPGLLNRDGVGR
;
A
#
# COMPACT_ATOMS: atom_id res chain seq x y z
N MET A 1 6.43 -25.02 -8.04
CA MET A 1 6.75 -23.73 -7.38
C MET A 1 7.87 -23.08 -8.17
N ASN A 2 7.78 -21.80 -8.51
CA ASN A 2 8.82 -21.09 -9.25
C ASN A 2 9.77 -20.44 -8.22
N PRO A 3 11.04 -20.89 -8.10
CA PRO A 3 11.97 -20.38 -7.08
C PRO A 3 12.17 -18.86 -7.10
N ASP A 4 12.01 -18.23 -8.27
CA ASP A 4 12.08 -16.78 -8.40
C ASP A 4 10.90 -16.06 -7.73
N VAL A 5 9.69 -16.60 -7.89
CA VAL A 5 8.47 -16.06 -7.24
C VAL A 5 8.57 -16.17 -5.73
N ASP A 6 9.06 -17.30 -5.22
CA ASP A 6 9.21 -17.53 -3.78
C ASP A 6 10.27 -16.58 -3.19
N ARG A 7 11.38 -16.36 -3.90
CA ARG A 7 12.40 -15.37 -3.50
C ARG A 7 11.83 -13.95 -3.46
N LYS A 8 11.07 -13.54 -4.48
CA LYS A 8 10.46 -12.20 -4.54
C LYS A 8 9.44 -11.98 -3.42
N ARG A 9 8.64 -13.01 -3.10
CA ARG A 9 7.72 -13.01 -1.96
C ARG A 9 8.48 -12.86 -0.64
N ALA A 10 9.57 -13.59 -0.44
CA ALA A 10 10.38 -13.50 0.77
C ALA A 10 10.97 -12.08 0.97
N LEU A 11 11.45 -11.43 -0.10
CA LEU A 11 11.94 -10.05 -0.03
C LEU A 11 10.83 -9.05 0.35
N LEU A 12 9.64 -9.23 -0.22
CA LEU A 12 8.48 -8.39 0.07
C LEU A 12 8.01 -8.55 1.52
N GLU A 13 7.92 -9.79 1.99
CA GLU A 13 7.57 -10.13 3.37
C GLU A 13 8.60 -9.59 4.37
N ALA A 14 9.90 -9.73 4.07
CA ALA A 14 10.96 -9.18 4.91
C ALA A 14 10.83 -7.65 5.04
N TRP A 15 10.62 -6.95 3.92
CA TRP A 15 10.47 -5.50 3.94
C TRP A 15 9.23 -5.04 4.71
N LEU A 16 8.09 -5.71 4.53
CA LEU A 16 6.85 -5.40 5.26
C LEU A 16 6.98 -5.69 6.76
N SER A 17 7.67 -6.79 7.12
CA SER A 17 7.91 -7.16 8.52
C SER A 17 8.82 -6.16 9.22
N LEU A 18 9.89 -5.71 8.54
CA LEU A 18 10.80 -4.68 9.06
C LEU A 18 10.07 -3.37 9.38
N HIS A 19 9.01 -3.06 8.63
CA HIS A 19 8.23 -1.83 8.79
C HIS A 19 6.86 -2.07 9.44
N ALA A 20 6.67 -3.16 10.18
CA ALA A 20 5.39 -3.48 10.83
C ALA A 20 4.90 -2.39 11.79
N ALA A 21 5.79 -1.62 12.41
CA ALA A 21 5.45 -0.47 13.27
C ALA A 21 4.75 0.67 12.50
N HIS A 22 4.82 0.68 11.17
CA HIS A 22 4.19 1.67 10.29
C HIS A 22 2.87 1.17 9.67
N ARG A 23 2.35 0.02 10.14
CA ARG A 23 1.07 -0.53 9.74
C ARG A 23 -0.05 0.14 10.53
N LEU A 24 -1.08 0.61 9.83
CA LEU A 24 -2.31 1.12 10.44
C LEU A 24 -3.54 0.42 9.85
N PRO A 25 -4.59 0.17 10.67
CA PRO A 25 -5.86 -0.34 10.16
C PRO A 25 -6.54 0.76 9.34
N LEU A 26 -6.78 0.51 8.05
CA LEU A 26 -7.44 1.47 7.17
C LEU A 26 -8.96 1.27 7.19
N HIS A 27 -9.40 0.03 7.03
CA HIS A 27 -10.81 -0.34 6.91
C HIS A 27 -11.09 -1.69 7.58
N ASP A 28 -12.32 -1.93 8.02
CA ASP A 28 -12.71 -3.17 8.73
C ASP A 28 -13.53 -4.15 7.87
N GLY A 29 -13.71 -3.83 6.60
CA GLY A 29 -14.55 -4.62 5.69
C GLY A 29 -15.98 -4.09 5.59
N GLY A 30 -16.74 -4.63 4.63
CA GLY A 30 -18.10 -4.20 4.34
C GLY A 30 -18.20 -2.89 3.56
N ALA A 31 -19.16 -2.04 3.91
CA ALA A 31 -19.40 -0.79 3.20
C ALA A 31 -18.30 0.24 3.52
N LEU A 32 -17.82 0.95 2.50
CA LEU A 32 -16.82 2.01 2.69
C LEU A 32 -17.42 3.20 3.45
N ASP A 33 -16.98 3.39 4.70
CA ASP A 33 -17.17 4.63 5.45
C ASP A 33 -15.93 5.52 5.33
N ARG A 34 -16.03 6.54 4.47
CA ARG A 34 -14.95 7.50 4.24
C ARG A 34 -14.59 8.29 5.50
N ALA A 35 -15.54 8.64 6.35
CA ALA A 35 -15.26 9.44 7.54
C ALA A 35 -14.42 8.64 8.55
N VAL A 36 -14.77 7.36 8.75
CA VAL A 36 -14.02 6.44 9.60
C VAL A 36 -12.60 6.23 9.06
N CYS A 37 -12.45 5.95 7.77
CA CYS A 37 -11.14 5.78 7.13
C CYS A 37 -10.27 7.04 7.28
N LEU A 38 -10.85 8.23 7.05
CA LEU A 38 -10.11 9.50 7.17
C LEU A 38 -9.69 9.80 8.61
N ASN A 39 -10.51 9.46 9.60
CA ASN A 39 -10.14 9.65 11.01
C ASN A 39 -8.96 8.75 11.41
N ARG A 40 -8.96 7.49 10.94
CA ARG A 40 -7.82 6.56 11.14
C ARG A 40 -6.54 7.07 10.48
N LEU A 41 -6.65 7.52 9.23
CA LEU A 41 -5.51 8.11 8.51
C LEU A 41 -4.97 9.36 9.22
N ARG A 42 -5.84 10.26 9.70
CA ARG A 42 -5.41 11.46 10.45
C ARG A 42 -4.68 11.11 11.74
N ALA A 43 -5.17 10.11 12.47
CA ALA A 43 -4.55 9.66 13.71
C ALA A 43 -3.18 8.99 13.46
N GLY A 44 -3.08 8.16 12.41
CA GLY A 44 -1.87 7.39 12.11
C GLY A 44 -0.81 8.13 11.29
N LEU A 45 -1.18 9.18 10.55
CA LEU A 45 -0.29 9.86 9.58
C LEU A 45 0.06 11.30 9.97
N PHE A 46 -0.13 11.68 11.22
CA PHE A 46 0.21 13.02 11.68
C PHE A 46 1.71 13.31 11.46
N GLY A 47 2.01 14.35 10.67
CA GLY A 47 3.37 14.77 10.36
C GLY A 47 4.14 13.85 9.39
N VAL A 48 3.50 12.81 8.85
CA VAL A 48 4.13 11.93 7.84
C VAL A 48 4.21 12.68 6.51
N GLN A 49 5.41 12.76 5.95
CA GLN A 49 5.69 13.31 4.63
C GLN A 49 6.60 12.34 3.86
N ASP A 50 6.68 12.51 2.54
CA ASP A 50 7.53 11.76 1.62
C ASP A 50 7.62 10.27 1.97
N SER A 51 6.60 9.52 1.56
CA SER A 51 6.39 8.15 2.02
C SER A 51 6.13 7.19 0.87
N VAL A 52 6.42 5.92 1.12
CA VAL A 52 5.90 4.80 0.34
C VAL A 52 4.83 4.12 1.17
N TYR A 53 3.72 3.76 0.55
CA TYR A 53 2.63 3.09 1.19
C TYR A 53 2.23 1.80 0.46
N VAL A 54 1.77 0.82 1.23
CA VAL A 54 1.36 -0.50 0.74
C VAL A 54 0.02 -0.87 1.37
N LEU A 55 -1.00 -1.02 0.53
CA LEU A 55 -2.31 -1.52 0.91
C LEU A 55 -2.30 -3.05 0.87
N VAL A 56 -2.79 -3.69 1.93
CA VAL A 56 -2.89 -5.16 2.03
C VAL A 56 -4.24 -5.57 2.61
N ARG A 57 -4.65 -6.82 2.38
CA ARG A 57 -5.69 -7.43 3.22
C ARG A 57 -5.10 -7.76 4.58
N ARG A 58 -5.87 -7.53 5.65
CA ARG A 58 -5.43 -7.88 7.01
C ARG A 58 -5.15 -9.37 7.17
N SER A 59 -5.89 -10.22 6.47
CA SER A 59 -5.72 -11.69 6.44
C SER A 59 -4.50 -12.15 5.63
N GLU A 60 -4.00 -11.31 4.72
CA GLU A 60 -2.88 -11.62 3.82
C GLU A 60 -1.87 -10.45 3.84
N PRO A 61 -1.27 -10.12 5.01
CA PRO A 61 -0.52 -8.87 5.18
C PRO A 61 0.78 -8.81 4.37
N THR A 62 1.20 -9.94 3.78
CA THR A 62 2.38 -10.07 2.93
C THR A 62 2.06 -10.00 1.44
N THR A 63 0.78 -9.83 1.07
CA THR A 63 0.32 -9.76 -0.32
C THR A 63 -0.24 -8.38 -0.64
N PRO A 64 0.56 -7.49 -1.27
CA PRO A 64 0.12 -6.16 -1.66
C PRO A 64 -1.04 -6.18 -2.64
N LEU A 65 -2.01 -5.32 -2.37
CA LEU A 65 -3.12 -4.98 -3.26
C LEU A 65 -2.81 -3.71 -4.07
N TYR A 66 -2.10 -2.77 -3.46
CA TYR A 66 -1.68 -1.53 -4.10
C TYR A 66 -0.44 -0.98 -3.41
N ILE A 67 0.48 -0.46 -4.21
CA ILE A 67 1.70 0.21 -3.75
C ILE A 67 1.71 1.62 -4.33
N GLY A 68 2.17 2.60 -3.57
CA GLY A 68 2.39 3.91 -4.14
C GLY A 68 3.30 4.77 -3.27
N ARG A 69 3.61 5.96 -3.76
CA ARG A 69 4.28 7.00 -2.98
C ARG A 69 3.47 8.27 -2.92
N ALA A 70 3.74 9.09 -1.92
CA ALA A 70 3.16 10.42 -1.79
C ALA A 70 4.07 11.36 -1.00
N ALA A 71 4.14 12.62 -1.43
CA ALA A 71 4.68 13.70 -0.61
C ALA A 71 3.83 13.90 0.65
N ASP A 72 2.50 13.88 0.49
CA ASP A 72 1.55 13.88 1.60
C ASP A 72 0.59 12.66 1.47
N PRO A 73 0.79 11.60 2.26
CA PRO A 73 -0.03 10.39 2.17
C PRO A 73 -1.47 10.61 2.62
N LEU A 74 -1.72 11.53 3.57
CA LEU A 74 -3.08 11.84 4.01
C LEU A 74 -3.89 12.48 2.89
N VAL A 75 -3.31 13.47 2.20
CA VAL A 75 -3.94 14.12 1.03
C VAL A 75 -4.15 13.11 -0.10
N ARG A 76 -3.16 12.28 -0.40
CA ARG A 76 -3.27 11.25 -1.45
C ARG A 76 -4.40 10.26 -1.17
N TRP A 77 -4.47 9.72 0.05
CA TRP A 77 -5.53 8.78 0.43
C TRP A 77 -6.91 9.43 0.52
N ARG A 78 -7.00 10.70 0.95
CA ARG A 78 -8.26 11.44 0.88
C ARG A 78 -8.79 11.53 -0.55
N THR A 79 -7.91 11.77 -1.53
CA THR A 79 -8.28 11.77 -2.95
C THR A 79 -8.75 10.39 -3.38
N HIS A 80 -7.98 9.32 -3.10
CA HIS A 80 -8.37 7.95 -3.42
C HIS A 80 -9.76 7.60 -2.88
N LEU A 81 -10.00 7.81 -1.58
CA LEU A 81 -11.30 7.51 -0.96
C LEU A 81 -12.45 8.30 -1.59
N SER A 82 -12.21 9.56 -1.99
CA SER A 82 -13.22 10.39 -2.64
C SER A 82 -13.52 9.92 -4.08
N GLU A 83 -12.53 9.40 -4.78
CA GLU A 83 -12.69 8.84 -6.13
C GLU A 83 -13.45 7.52 -6.12
N LEU A 84 -13.27 6.70 -5.08
CA LEU A 84 -14.01 5.44 -4.91
C LEU A 84 -15.51 5.66 -4.74
N GLN A 85 -15.92 6.73 -4.09
CA GLN A 85 -17.34 7.06 -3.91
C GLN A 85 -18.02 7.55 -5.19
N ARG A 86 -17.25 8.00 -6.19
CA ARG A 86 -17.79 8.53 -7.46
C ARG A 86 -18.21 7.44 -8.45
N ALA A 87 -18.16 6.16 -8.08
CA ALA A 87 -18.66 5.01 -8.84
C ALA A 87 -18.24 4.98 -10.33
N ARG A 88 -17.00 5.35 -10.64
CA ARG A 88 -16.45 5.22 -12.00
C ARG A 88 -16.16 3.74 -12.31
N PRO A 89 -16.19 3.27 -13.56
CA PRO A 89 -15.90 1.87 -13.88
C PRO A 89 -14.58 1.33 -13.29
N ARG A 90 -13.52 2.14 -13.29
CA ARG A 90 -12.22 1.80 -12.63
C ARG A 90 -12.30 1.67 -11.11
N SER A 91 -13.26 2.33 -10.47
CA SER A 91 -13.46 2.24 -9.02
C SER A 91 -14.10 0.91 -8.57
N HIS A 92 -14.63 0.09 -9.48
CA HIS A 92 -15.33 -1.15 -9.11
C HIS A 92 -14.37 -2.20 -8.52
N ARG A 93 -13.19 -2.40 -9.15
CA ARG A 93 -12.16 -3.33 -8.62
C ARG A 93 -11.65 -2.89 -7.26
N TRP A 94 -11.46 -1.59 -7.09
CA TRP A 94 -11.05 -1.01 -5.83
C TRP A 94 -12.12 -1.12 -4.76
N ALA A 95 -13.38 -0.80 -5.07
CA ALA A 95 -14.49 -0.90 -4.14
C ALA A 95 -14.70 -2.34 -3.65
N ALA A 96 -14.41 -3.34 -4.50
CA ALA A 96 -14.45 -4.74 -4.10
C ALA A 96 -13.45 -5.09 -2.99
N LEU A 97 -12.29 -4.40 -2.91
CA LEU A 97 -11.31 -4.63 -1.85
C LEU A 97 -11.85 -4.25 -0.47
N PHE A 98 -12.72 -3.24 -0.39
CA PHE A 98 -13.26 -2.76 0.88
C PHE A 98 -14.30 -3.71 1.48
N ARG A 99 -14.65 -4.81 0.80
CA ARG A 99 -15.41 -5.91 1.41
C ARG A 99 -14.61 -6.59 2.53
N ASP A 100 -13.29 -6.62 2.39
CA ASP A 100 -12.38 -7.22 3.34
C ASP A 100 -11.80 -6.16 4.29
N PRO A 101 -11.36 -6.55 5.51
CA PRO A 101 -10.56 -5.67 6.35
C PRO A 101 -9.21 -5.38 5.68
N LEU A 102 -8.84 -4.09 5.64
CA LEU A 102 -7.65 -3.60 4.96
C LEU A 102 -6.73 -2.87 5.93
N ASP A 103 -5.44 -3.11 5.75
CA ASP A 103 -4.39 -2.37 6.45
C ASP A 103 -3.52 -1.62 5.45
N LEU A 104 -2.93 -0.54 5.93
CA LEU A 104 -2.05 0.32 5.16
C LEU A 104 -0.72 0.45 5.89
N TYR A 105 0.35 0.04 5.23
CA TYR A 105 1.70 0.42 5.63
C TYR A 105 1.96 1.80 5.06
N VAL A 106 2.45 2.75 5.88
CA VAL A 106 2.92 4.05 5.40
C VAL A 106 4.29 4.34 6.01
N VAL A 107 5.33 4.14 5.22
CA VAL A 107 6.72 4.27 5.66
C VAL A 107 7.27 5.61 5.16
N PRO A 108 7.56 6.58 6.03
CA PRO A 108 8.28 7.79 5.66
C PRO A 108 9.68 7.43 5.15
N VAL A 109 10.18 8.12 4.12
CA VAL A 109 11.54 7.92 3.59
C VAL A 109 12.59 8.11 4.70
N THR A 110 12.37 9.05 5.62
CA THR A 110 13.25 9.29 6.79
C THR A 110 13.31 8.12 7.78
N ARG A 111 12.41 7.14 7.64
CA ARG A 111 12.35 5.93 8.47
C ARG A 111 12.60 4.65 7.69
N MET A 112 12.86 4.73 6.37
CA MET A 112 13.24 3.57 5.58
C MET A 112 14.68 3.20 5.92
N GLN A 113 14.85 2.07 6.59
CA GLN A 113 16.18 1.58 6.97
C GLN A 113 16.89 0.94 5.77
N GLU A 114 16.16 0.13 5.01
CA GLU A 114 16.73 -0.67 3.92
C GLU A 114 15.80 -0.71 2.70
N PRO A 115 16.37 -0.82 1.47
CA PRO A 115 15.59 -1.02 0.27
C PRO A 115 15.01 -2.45 0.24
N PRO A 116 13.88 -2.69 -0.44
CA PRO A 116 13.33 -4.04 -0.61
C PRO A 116 14.30 -5.02 -1.28
N ILE A 117 15.15 -4.52 -2.18
CA ILE A 117 16.21 -5.28 -2.84
C ILE A 117 17.56 -4.74 -2.35
N PRO A 118 18.40 -5.56 -1.68
CA PRO A 118 19.70 -5.12 -1.18
C PRO A 118 20.60 -4.50 -2.26
N GLY A 119 21.34 -3.46 -1.88
CA GLY A 119 22.28 -2.76 -2.77
C GLY A 119 21.66 -1.66 -3.64
N PHE A 120 20.35 -1.41 -3.54
CA PHE A 120 19.68 -0.32 -4.26
C PHE A 120 19.54 0.97 -3.40
N PRO A 121 19.28 2.12 -4.04
CA PRO A 121 19.02 3.37 -3.31
C PRO A 121 17.75 3.32 -2.44
N VAL A 122 17.81 3.98 -1.28
CA VAL A 122 16.66 4.18 -0.37
C VAL A 122 16.01 5.53 -0.66
N THR A 123 15.32 5.62 -1.80
CA THR A 123 14.47 6.77 -2.15
C THR A 123 13.04 6.31 -2.34
N ALA A 124 12.04 7.19 -2.11
CA ALA A 124 10.63 6.81 -2.30
C ALA A 124 10.37 6.21 -3.69
N GLY A 125 10.93 6.80 -4.76
CA GLY A 125 10.73 6.31 -6.12
C GLY A 125 11.41 4.96 -6.38
N ALA A 126 12.63 4.77 -5.87
CA ALA A 126 13.35 3.50 -6.04
C ALA A 126 12.66 2.37 -5.25
N VAL A 127 12.25 2.64 -4.01
CA VAL A 127 11.57 1.68 -3.15
C VAL A 127 10.19 1.33 -3.71
N GLU A 128 9.38 2.32 -4.13
CA GLU A 128 8.10 2.08 -4.80
C GLU A 128 8.26 1.16 -6.01
N SER A 129 9.22 1.47 -6.89
CA SER A 129 9.46 0.69 -8.12
C SER A 129 9.89 -0.75 -7.82
N GLN A 130 10.75 -0.94 -6.82
CA GLN A 130 11.18 -2.27 -6.37
C GLN A 130 10.02 -3.07 -5.80
N LEU A 131 9.22 -2.49 -4.89
CA LEU A 131 8.06 -3.16 -4.31
C LEU A 131 7.05 -3.55 -5.39
N ILE A 132 6.79 -2.66 -6.36
CA ILE A 132 5.89 -2.98 -7.49
C ILE A 132 6.45 -4.15 -8.30
N SER A 133 7.75 -4.14 -8.62
CA SER A 133 8.40 -5.21 -9.37
C SER A 133 8.29 -6.56 -8.64
N LEU A 134 8.61 -6.59 -7.34
CA LEU A 134 8.48 -7.80 -6.50
C LEU A 134 7.02 -8.28 -6.43
N ALA A 135 6.07 -7.36 -6.26
CA ALA A 135 4.66 -7.68 -6.11
C ALA A 135 3.99 -8.11 -7.43
N GLN A 136 4.47 -7.67 -8.59
CA GLN A 136 3.91 -8.08 -9.88
C GLN A 136 3.98 -9.60 -10.09
N ASP A 137 5.04 -10.23 -9.60
CA ASP A 137 5.23 -11.69 -9.72
C ASP A 137 4.63 -12.45 -8.55
N ALA A 138 4.58 -11.84 -7.36
CA ALA A 138 4.14 -12.49 -6.12
C ALA A 138 2.66 -12.27 -5.77
N ALA A 139 2.00 -11.25 -6.34
CA ALA A 139 0.65 -10.81 -5.99
C ALA A 139 -0.23 -10.60 -7.25
N PRO A 140 -0.99 -11.62 -7.70
CA PRO A 140 -1.79 -11.56 -8.93
C PRO A 140 -2.93 -10.52 -8.92
N GLY A 141 -3.25 -9.95 -7.75
CA GLY A 141 -4.30 -8.94 -7.57
C GLY A 141 -3.81 -7.49 -7.55
N LEU A 142 -2.53 -7.22 -7.85
CA LEU A 142 -1.94 -5.88 -7.71
C LEU A 142 -2.62 -4.85 -8.63
N LEU A 143 -3.21 -3.81 -8.03
CA LEU A 143 -3.97 -2.76 -8.73
C LEU A 143 -3.11 -1.62 -9.28
N ASN A 144 -1.79 -1.70 -9.18
CA ASN A 144 -0.87 -0.66 -9.69
C ASN A 144 -1.02 -0.37 -11.18
N ARG A 145 -1.49 -1.35 -11.97
CA ARG A 145 -1.79 -1.18 -13.41
C ARG A 145 -3.13 -0.48 -13.67
N ASP A 146 -4.04 -0.51 -12.68
CA ASP A 146 -5.37 0.12 -12.73
C ASP A 146 -5.37 1.54 -12.13
N GLY A 147 -4.19 2.07 -11.80
CA GLY A 147 -4.00 3.28 -11.01
C GLY A 147 -4.80 4.48 -11.51
N VAL A 148 -5.58 5.06 -10.60
CA VAL A 148 -6.19 6.39 -10.76
C VAL A 148 -5.07 7.41 -10.94
N GLY A 149 -5.24 8.32 -11.92
CA GLY A 149 -4.20 9.19 -12.50
C GLY A 149 -2.94 9.42 -11.67
N ARG A 150 -1.78 9.08 -12.27
CA ARG A 150 -0.48 9.52 -11.76
C ARG A 150 -0.35 11.03 -11.91
#